data_AF-A0A920HTL4-F1
#
_entry.id   AF-A0A920HTL4-F1
#
_cell.length_a   1.000
_cell.length_b   1.000
_cell.length_c   1.000
_cell.angle_alpha   90.00
_cell.angle_beta   90.00
_cell.angle_gamma   90.00
#
_symmetry.space_group_name_H-M   'P 1'
#
loop_
_entity.id
_entity.type
_entity.pdbx_description
1 polymer ?
#
loop_
_entity_poly.entity_id
_entity_poly.type
_entity_poly.pdbx_seq_one_letter_code
_entity_poly.pdbx_strand_id
1 'polypeptide(L)'
;MVRGIAQSLGIEVYPGFPASEIIYQGDRVVGVITGDFGISRNGEKKDSFMQGMEIRAKYTVFAEGARGHLTKKVIEKFQLDKESDFQNMVLDERVMEIPEEIINQV
;
A
#
# COMPACT_ATOMS: atom_id res chain seq x y z
N MET A 1 12.93 -10.85 6.22
CA MET A 1 13.28 -10.91 7.67
C MET A 1 12.18 -10.31 8.55
N VAL A 2 11.77 -9.04 8.36
CA VAL A 2 10.75 -8.37 9.22
C VAL A 2 9.36 -9.03 9.20
N ARG A 3 8.88 -9.52 8.04
CA ARG A 3 7.59 -10.23 7.94
C ARG A 3 7.49 -11.41 8.92
N GLY A 4 8.52 -12.24 9.00
CA GLY A 4 8.52 -13.42 9.87
C GLY A 4 8.47 -13.06 11.35
N ILE A 5 9.15 -11.97 11.73
CA ILE A 5 9.10 -11.42 13.10
C ILE A 5 7.67 -10.95 13.41
N ALA A 6 7.04 -10.18 12.52
CA ALA A 6 5.67 -9.71 12.72
C ALA A 6 4.69 -10.87 12.90
N GLN A 7 4.77 -11.89 12.03
CA GLN A 7 3.92 -13.07 12.13
C GLN A 7 4.13 -13.84 13.44
N SER A 8 5.38 -13.93 13.93
CA SER A 8 5.66 -14.55 15.25
C SER A 8 5.05 -13.81 16.43
N LEU A 9 4.77 -12.51 16.26
CA LEU A 9 4.07 -11.67 17.25
C LEU A 9 2.54 -11.71 17.09
N GLY A 10 2.02 -12.58 16.21
CA GLY A 10 0.59 -12.70 15.95
C GLY A 10 0.01 -11.65 15.00
N ILE A 11 0.87 -10.91 14.27
CA ILE A 11 0.41 -9.96 13.25
C ILE A 11 0.04 -10.74 11.99
N GLU A 12 -1.20 -10.56 11.54
CA GLU A 12 -1.65 -11.07 10.26
C GLU A 12 -1.08 -10.22 9.11
N VAL A 13 -0.47 -10.88 8.13
CA VAL A 13 0.16 -10.23 6.97
C VAL A 13 -0.44 -10.79 5.70
N TYR A 14 -1.07 -9.93 4.90
CA TYR A 14 -1.75 -10.27 3.64
C TYR A 14 -0.97 -9.72 2.43
N PRO A 15 0.14 -10.37 2.01
CA PRO A 15 0.88 -9.93 0.84
C PRO A 15 0.06 -10.15 -0.43
N GLY A 16 0.14 -9.22 -1.39
CA GLY A 16 -0.59 -9.32 -2.66
C GLY A 16 -2.05 -8.86 -2.61
N PHE A 17 -2.54 -8.38 -1.46
CA PHE A 17 -3.87 -7.82 -1.29
C PHE A 17 -3.78 -6.31 -1.02
N PRO A 18 -3.57 -5.48 -2.06
CA PRO A 18 -3.50 -4.03 -1.87
C PRO A 18 -4.86 -3.51 -1.40
N ALA A 19 -4.84 -2.60 -0.43
CA ALA A 19 -6.01 -1.78 -0.13
C ALA A 19 -6.30 -0.88 -1.34
N SER A 20 -7.54 -0.84 -1.80
CA SER A 20 -7.99 -0.09 -2.98
C SER A 20 -8.98 1.02 -2.64
N GLU A 21 -9.75 0.86 -1.55
CA GLU A 21 -10.76 1.81 -1.11
C GLU A 21 -10.74 2.01 0.40
N ILE A 22 -11.24 3.18 0.85
CA ILE A 22 -11.34 3.54 2.27
C ILE A 22 -12.80 3.44 2.67
N ILE A 23 -13.06 2.79 3.79
CA ILE A 23 -14.40 2.75 4.37
C ILE A 23 -14.55 3.94 5.32
N TYR A 24 -15.52 4.81 5.02
CA TYR A 24 -15.86 5.97 5.85
C TYR A 24 -17.20 5.77 6.57
N GLN A 25 -17.29 6.31 7.78
CA GLN A 25 -18.55 6.54 8.50
C GLN A 25 -18.59 8.02 8.89
N GLY A 26 -19.24 8.84 8.06
CA GLY A 26 -19.11 10.29 8.14
C GLY A 26 -17.66 10.71 7.91
N ASP A 27 -17.07 11.40 8.89
CA ASP A 27 -15.67 11.83 8.87
C ASP A 27 -14.70 10.86 9.54
N ARG A 28 -15.17 9.68 9.96
CA ARG A 28 -14.34 8.65 10.55
C ARG A 28 -13.90 7.61 9.52
N VAL A 29 -12.61 7.32 9.44
CA VAL A 29 -12.09 6.13 8.77
C VAL A 29 -12.36 4.91 9.64
N VAL A 30 -13.00 3.89 9.07
CA VAL A 30 -13.38 2.65 9.79
C VAL A 30 -12.79 1.39 9.17
N GLY A 31 -11.96 1.51 8.14
CA GLY A 31 -11.33 0.36 7.49
C GLY A 31 -10.90 0.64 6.05
N VAL A 32 -10.54 -0.43 5.37
CA VAL A 32 -10.20 -0.45 3.94
C VAL A 32 -10.88 -1.63 3.25
N ILE A 33 -11.01 -1.54 1.93
CA ILE A 33 -11.40 -2.66 1.07
C ILE A 33 -10.19 -3.05 0.24
N THR A 34 -9.90 -4.34 0.09
CA THR A 34 -8.87 -4.82 -0.84
C THR A 34 -9.36 -4.75 -2.28
N GLY A 35 -8.44 -4.79 -3.25
CA GLY A 35 -8.81 -4.87 -4.67
C GLY A 35 -9.58 -6.15 -5.03
N ASP A 36 -10.47 -6.04 -6.02
CA ASP A 36 -11.12 -7.18 -6.66
C ASP A 36 -10.10 -8.03 -7.44
N PHE A 37 -10.23 -9.35 -7.36
CA PHE A 37 -9.47 -10.29 -8.17
C PHE A 37 -10.28 -10.74 -9.39
N GLY A 38 -9.57 -11.14 -10.45
CA GLY A 38 -10.21 -11.68 -11.65
C GLY A 38 -10.87 -10.61 -12.54
N ILE A 39 -10.41 -9.36 -12.49
CA ILE A 39 -10.83 -8.32 -13.43
C ILE A 39 -9.96 -8.35 -14.69
N SER A 40 -10.58 -8.24 -15.87
CA SER A 40 -9.90 -8.17 -17.16
C SER A 40 -9.31 -6.79 -17.42
N ARG A 41 -8.43 -6.68 -18.42
CA ARG A 41 -7.88 -5.38 -18.85
C ARG A 41 -8.99 -4.39 -19.26
N ASN A 42 -10.14 -4.91 -19.71
CA ASN A 42 -11.29 -4.12 -20.13
C ASN A 42 -12.24 -3.79 -18.97
N GLY A 43 -11.92 -4.21 -17.74
CA GLY A 43 -12.76 -3.99 -16.55
C GLY A 43 -13.86 -5.03 -16.33
N GLU A 44 -13.91 -6.09 -17.16
CA GLU A 44 -14.93 -7.13 -17.06
C GLU A 44 -14.53 -8.20 -16.03
N LYS A 45 -15.51 -8.69 -15.28
CA LYS A 45 -15.34 -9.80 -14.32
C LYS A 45 -15.11 -11.11 -15.08
N LYS A 46 -14.02 -11.81 -14.79
CA LYS A 46 -13.73 -13.15 -15.29
C LYS A 46 -14.45 -14.20 -14.43
N ASP A 47 -14.43 -15.46 -14.88
CA ASP A 47 -14.97 -16.60 -14.11
C ASP A 47 -14.27 -16.78 -12.76
N SER A 48 -13.01 -16.32 -12.64
CA SER A 48 -12.23 -16.30 -11.40
C SER A 48 -12.45 -15.06 -10.55
N PHE A 49 -13.51 -14.27 -10.81
CA PHE A 49 -13.78 -13.05 -10.08
C PHE A 49 -13.98 -13.33 -8.58
N MET A 50 -13.28 -12.55 -7.77
CA MET A 50 -13.52 -12.49 -6.33
C MET A 50 -13.59 -11.04 -5.91
N GLN A 51 -14.69 -10.69 -5.22
CA GLN A 51 -14.88 -9.36 -4.67
C GLN A 51 -13.84 -9.10 -3.56
N GLY A 52 -13.37 -7.86 -3.50
CA GLY A 52 -12.49 -7.36 -2.46
C GLY A 52 -13.06 -7.55 -1.06
N MET A 53 -12.15 -7.73 -0.09
CA MET A 53 -12.49 -7.97 1.31
C MET A 53 -12.56 -6.65 2.08
N GLU A 54 -13.62 -6.47 2.88
CA GLU A 54 -13.66 -5.39 3.87
C GLU A 54 -12.82 -5.76 5.10
N ILE A 55 -11.89 -4.88 5.45
CA ILE A 55 -11.09 -4.97 6.67
C ILE A 55 -11.45 -3.77 7.54
N ARG A 56 -12.28 -4.01 8.56
CA ARG A 56 -12.72 -2.98 9.50
C ARG A 56 -11.82 -2.94 10.72
N ALA A 57 -11.46 -1.73 11.14
CA ALA A 57 -10.59 -1.52 12.29
C ALA A 57 -11.00 -0.26 13.07
N LYS A 58 -10.67 -0.25 14.37
CA LYS A 58 -10.84 0.96 15.18
C LYS A 58 -9.91 2.08 14.74
N TYR A 59 -8.72 1.72 14.26
CA TYR A 59 -7.68 2.60 13.74
C TYR A 59 -7.11 2.00 12.46
N THR A 60 -6.93 2.84 11.45
CA THR A 60 -6.29 2.48 10.18
C THR A 60 -5.06 3.35 10.00
N VAL A 61 -3.89 2.73 9.90
CA VAL A 61 -2.62 3.43 9.65
C VAL A 61 -2.31 3.34 8.16
N PHE A 62 -2.16 4.48 7.50
CA PHE A 62 -1.76 4.55 6.09
C PHE A 62 -0.24 4.61 6.00
N ALA A 63 0.37 3.57 5.45
CA ALA A 63 1.83 3.41 5.33
C ALA A 63 2.24 3.04 3.89
N GLU A 64 1.59 3.66 2.89
CA GLU A 64 1.78 3.36 1.46
C GLU A 64 3.14 3.82 0.90
N GLY A 65 3.89 4.60 1.67
CA GLY A 65 5.13 5.24 1.23
C GLY A 65 4.86 6.55 0.47
N ALA A 66 5.78 6.91 -0.42
CA ALA A 66 5.72 8.19 -1.11
C ALA A 66 4.57 8.24 -2.14
N ARG A 67 3.75 9.29 -2.10
CA ARG A 67 2.54 9.46 -2.94
C ARG A 67 1.53 8.31 -2.86
N GLY A 68 1.26 7.84 -1.64
CA GLY A 68 0.20 6.86 -1.38
C GLY A 68 -1.16 7.26 -1.96
N HIS A 69 -1.79 6.38 -2.73
CA HIS A 69 -3.02 6.72 -3.46
C HIS A 69 -4.24 6.86 -2.56
N LEU A 70 -4.33 6.07 -1.48
CA LEU A 70 -5.39 6.23 -0.47
C LEU A 70 -5.07 7.39 0.46
N THR A 71 -3.82 7.51 0.86
CA THR A 71 -3.32 8.59 1.72
C THR A 71 -3.64 9.95 1.11
N LYS A 72 -3.45 10.11 -0.21
CA LYS A 72 -3.83 11.33 -0.93
C LYS A 72 -5.32 11.66 -0.78
N LYS A 73 -6.22 10.68 -0.89
CA LYS A 73 -7.67 10.88 -0.70
C LYS A 73 -8.00 11.32 0.74
N VAL A 74 -7.30 10.78 1.74
CA VAL A 74 -7.45 11.19 3.15
C VAL A 74 -7.00 12.64 3.34
N ILE A 75 -5.83 13.00 2.79
CA ILE A 75 -5.29 14.37 2.84
C ILE A 75 -6.29 15.35 2.21
N GLU A 76 -6.79 15.07 1.01
CA GLU A 76 -7.77 15.91 0.31
C GLU A 76 -9.08 16.07 1.11
N LYS A 77 -9.64 14.97 1.63
CA LYS A 77 -10.92 15.01 2.37
C LYS A 77 -10.83 15.85 3.65
N PHE A 78 -9.71 15.77 4.36
CA PHE A 78 -9.54 16.45 5.66
C PHE A 78 -8.67 17.71 5.58
N GLN A 79 -8.21 18.09 4.39
CA GLN A 79 -7.34 19.25 4.15
C GLN A 79 -6.08 19.22 5.03
N LEU A 80 -5.46 18.05 5.18
CA LEU A 80 -4.35 17.83 6.13
C LEU A 80 -3.06 18.57 5.74
N ASP A 81 -2.95 19.00 4.49
CA ASP A 81 -1.81 19.69 3.91
C ASP A 81 -2.08 21.19 3.69
N LYS A 82 -3.20 21.73 4.19
CA LYS A 82 -3.62 23.12 3.94
C LYS A 82 -2.54 24.17 4.26
N GLU A 83 -1.78 23.93 5.32
CA GLU A 83 -0.73 24.83 5.81
C GLU A 83 0.68 24.26 5.51
N SER A 84 0.80 23.40 4.50
CA SER A 84 2.05 22.77 4.08
C SER A 84 2.45 23.20 2.67
N ASP A 85 3.75 23.24 2.41
CA ASP A 85 4.25 23.35 1.04
C ASP A 85 3.97 22.07 0.24
N PHE A 86 4.04 22.19 -1.09
CA PHE A 86 3.86 21.05 -1.98
C PHE A 86 4.94 19.96 -1.74
N GLN A 87 4.54 18.70 -1.91
CA GLN A 87 5.46 17.58 -1.71
C GLN A 87 6.53 17.50 -2.80
N ASN A 88 7.79 17.78 -2.43
CA ASN A 88 8.97 17.54 -3.25
C ASN A 88 9.38 16.06 -3.20
N MET A 89 9.70 15.49 -4.36
CA MET A 89 10.14 14.09 -4.48
C MET A 89 11.28 13.96 -5.49
N VAL A 90 12.16 12.99 -5.23
CA VAL A 90 13.22 12.57 -6.13
C VAL A 90 12.99 11.09 -6.45
N LEU A 91 13.20 10.72 -7.71
CA LEU A 91 13.27 9.33 -8.14
C LEU A 91 14.75 8.95 -8.18
N ASP A 92 15.11 7.88 -7.50
CA ASP A 92 16.44 7.28 -7.58
C ASP A 92 16.27 5.76 -7.57
N GLU A 93 16.87 5.10 -8.55
CA GLU A 93 16.92 3.65 -8.64
C GLU A 93 18.31 3.26 -9.16
N ARG A 94 19.00 2.36 -8.46
CA ARG A 94 20.29 1.80 -8.90
C ARG A 94 20.39 0.35 -8.48
N VAL A 95 20.71 -0.50 -9.44
CA VAL A 95 21.08 -1.90 -9.22
C VAL A 95 22.39 -2.12 -9.95
N MET A 96 23.44 -2.52 -9.23
CA MET A 96 24.77 -2.76 -9.78
C MET A 96 25.24 -4.15 -9.36
N GLU A 97 25.62 -4.97 -10.33
CA GLU A 97 26.41 -6.17 -10.10
C GLU A 97 27.89 -5.77 -9.97
N ILE A 98 28.57 -6.30 -8.97
CA ILE A 98 30.01 -6.06 -8.75
C ILE A 98 30.78 -7.22 -9.39
N PRO A 99 31.76 -6.96 -10.27
CA PRO A 99 32.57 -8.01 -10.89
C PRO A 99 33.28 -8.89 -9.86
N GLU A 100 33.26 -10.21 -10.05
CA GLU A 100 33.92 -11.18 -9.17
C GLU A 100 35.44 -10.94 -9.03
N GLU A 101 36.07 -10.37 -10.05
CA GLU A 101 37.50 -10.02 -10.06
C GLU A 101 37.86 -8.95 -9.03
N ILE A 102 36.91 -8.09 -8.66
CA ILE A 102 37.07 -7.08 -7.60
C ILE A 102 36.83 -7.73 -6.22
N ILE A 103 36.00 -8.78 -6.16
CA ILE A 103 35.70 -9.53 -4.92
C ILE A 103 36.88 -10.42 -4.50
N ASN A 104 37.59 -11.03 -5.46
CA ASN A 104 38.65 -12.01 -5.20
C ASN A 104 40.07 -11.43 -5.01
N GLN A 105 40.23 -10.10 -5.07
CA GLN A 105 41.51 -9.40 -4.83
C GLN A 105 41.65 -8.84 -3.40
N VAL A 106 40.75 -9.21 -2.48
CA VAL A 106 40.74 -8.79 -1.07
C VAL A 106 40.78 -10.00 -0.15
#